data_AF-A0A3M7S3F5-F1
#
_entry.id   AF-A0A3M7S3F5-F1
#
_cell.length_a   1.000
_cell.length_b   1.000
_cell.length_c   1.000
_cell.angle_alpha   90.00
_cell.angle_beta   90.00
_cell.angle_gamma   90.00
#
_symmetry.space_group_name_H-M   'P 1'
#
loop_
_entity.id
_entity.type
_entity.pdbx_description
1 polymer ?
#
loop_
_entity_poly.entity_id
_entity_poly.type
_entity_poly.pdbx_seq_one_letter_code
_entity_poly.pdbx_strand_id
1 'polypeptide(L)'
;MELLLEKLRQNEEDFVKNLEELRSNIEVEKSNFDELKNTNEELNSIKIDLKNKLTNLNDLLEKMDQEYEIRDNEMKNTTSLIKDKQLAYKRLEDEVNDLEYEKESLNQDIDKMNDKLKKKRNELEKLEENFKNVEIKLIQNQSELSDSMKKNNSTRHELEHLTETIKDYEYKLKDLTFKNQNKQKIFDQLNEKCLEKKDELESLEVYLEEIKNEYQNEKKQLSAIQNELSKQKKCYDELKSKNKSLNKSLEENELNSKNLRDLQEEANEKRRKIDQLENKLEQKTKEFEHLNQDYLNNQEELRLIKIKLNNLEEVLKDQVDHHDRFPSARQSVNQPISSLLITPNIRKPMVGSCNESLESQNESMLRDEQMRARESLAKSFQDKLMSLERSKIQTKNILESLKLNLNDIELLTANNIYKITSITS
;
A
#
# COMPACT_ATOMS: atom_id res chain seq x y z
N MET A 1 102.90 -187.97 -142.25
CA MET A 1 103.24 -187.66 -140.84
C MET A 1 103.04 -186.17 -140.59
N GLU A 2 103.38 -185.29 -141.54
CA GLU A 2 103.25 -183.82 -141.40
C GLU A 2 101.83 -183.35 -141.03
N LEU A 3 100.78 -183.96 -141.57
CA LEU A 3 99.39 -183.57 -141.29
C LEU A 3 98.95 -183.73 -139.81
N LEU A 4 99.77 -184.40 -138.99
CA LEU A 4 99.62 -184.48 -137.53
C LEU A 4 100.45 -183.40 -136.80
N LEU A 5 101.62 -183.03 -137.34
CA LEU A 5 102.46 -181.95 -136.84
C LEU A 5 101.83 -180.57 -137.08
N GLU A 6 101.26 -180.34 -138.26
CA GLU A 6 100.58 -179.06 -138.56
C GLU A 6 99.36 -178.86 -137.65
N LYS A 7 98.61 -179.94 -137.34
CA LYS A 7 97.53 -179.90 -136.34
C LYS A 7 98.02 -179.61 -134.92
N LEU A 8 99.19 -180.12 -134.54
CA LEU A 8 99.79 -179.81 -133.25
C LEU A 8 100.23 -178.34 -133.18
N ARG A 9 100.89 -177.80 -134.22
CA ARG A 9 101.24 -176.37 -134.28
C ARG A 9 100.01 -175.47 -134.30
N GLN A 10 98.94 -175.86 -135.02
CA GLN A 10 97.68 -175.12 -135.02
C GLN A 10 97.07 -175.07 -133.62
N ASN A 11 97.01 -176.21 -132.92
CA ASN A 11 96.57 -176.27 -131.52
C ASN A 11 97.45 -175.41 -130.60
N GLU A 12 98.78 -175.39 -130.81
CA GLU A 12 99.72 -174.61 -130.01
C GLU A 12 99.56 -173.09 -130.26
N GLU A 13 99.43 -172.66 -131.52
CA GLU A 13 99.09 -171.27 -131.89
C GLU A 13 97.74 -170.84 -131.28
N ASP A 14 96.74 -171.71 -131.30
CA ASP A 14 95.42 -171.41 -130.74
C ASP A 14 95.44 -171.45 -129.20
N PHE A 15 96.25 -172.30 -128.56
CA PHE A 15 96.51 -172.22 -127.11
C PHE A 15 97.24 -170.93 -126.72
N VAL A 16 98.22 -170.48 -127.50
CA VAL A 16 98.91 -169.20 -127.28
C VAL A 16 97.95 -168.03 -127.42
N LYS A 17 97.13 -167.97 -128.48
CA LYS A 17 96.09 -166.93 -128.64
C LYS A 17 95.11 -166.92 -127.47
N ASN A 18 94.61 -168.09 -127.05
CA ASN A 18 93.72 -168.20 -125.89
C ASN A 18 94.40 -167.73 -124.59
N LEU A 19 95.71 -167.97 -124.41
CA LEU A 19 96.47 -167.46 -123.26
C LEU A 19 96.72 -165.95 -123.34
N GLU A 20 96.95 -165.39 -124.53
CA GLU A 20 97.07 -163.95 -124.76
C GLU A 20 95.74 -163.23 -124.54
N GLU A 21 94.62 -163.79 -125.02
CA GLU A 21 93.26 -163.29 -124.79
C GLU A 21 92.87 -163.39 -123.31
N LEU A 22 93.11 -164.53 -122.64
CA LEU A 22 92.92 -164.67 -121.19
C LEU A 22 93.76 -163.65 -120.42
N ARG A 23 95.01 -163.42 -120.82
CA ARG A 23 95.89 -162.43 -120.20
C ARG A 23 95.38 -161.00 -120.42
N SER A 24 94.89 -160.69 -121.62
CA SER A 24 94.25 -159.40 -121.93
C SER A 24 93.00 -159.19 -121.07
N ASN A 25 92.14 -160.20 -120.95
CA ASN A 25 90.93 -160.15 -120.14
C ASN A 25 91.25 -160.02 -118.65
N ILE A 26 92.30 -160.69 -118.14
CA ILE A 26 92.80 -160.50 -116.77
C ILE A 26 93.30 -159.07 -116.53
N GLU A 27 93.99 -158.45 -117.50
CA GLU A 27 94.46 -157.07 -117.34
C GLU A 27 93.31 -156.05 -117.42
N VAL A 28 92.28 -156.30 -118.23
CA VAL A 28 91.02 -155.53 -118.23
C VAL A 28 90.29 -155.68 -116.89
N GLU A 29 90.13 -156.90 -116.36
CA GLU A 29 89.47 -157.11 -115.06
C GLU A 29 90.25 -156.49 -113.88
N LYS A 30 91.59 -156.42 -113.94
CA LYS A 30 92.38 -155.61 -112.98
C LYS A 30 92.05 -154.12 -113.10
N SER A 31 92.00 -153.56 -114.32
CA SER A 31 91.64 -152.15 -114.54
C SER A 31 90.25 -151.86 -113.99
N ASN A 32 89.27 -152.72 -114.29
CA ASN A 32 87.91 -152.66 -113.74
C ASN A 32 87.92 -152.71 -112.20
N PHE A 33 88.74 -153.57 -111.60
CA PHE A 33 88.86 -153.70 -110.14
C PHE A 33 89.48 -152.45 -109.50
N ASP A 34 90.54 -151.87 -110.09
CA ASP A 34 91.15 -150.64 -109.60
C ASP A 34 90.22 -149.42 -109.78
N GLU A 35 89.42 -149.36 -110.85
CA GLU A 35 88.35 -148.37 -111.02
C GLU A 35 87.22 -148.53 -109.98
N LEU A 36 86.76 -149.76 -109.72
CA LEU A 36 85.79 -150.07 -108.65
C LEU A 36 86.33 -149.74 -107.25
N LYS A 37 87.62 -149.95 -107.03
CA LYS A 37 88.30 -149.58 -105.78
C LYS A 37 88.36 -148.07 -105.61
N ASN A 38 88.81 -147.33 -106.63
CA ASN A 38 88.91 -145.87 -106.61
C ASN A 38 87.53 -145.23 -106.40
N THR A 39 86.50 -145.66 -107.13
CA THR A 39 85.13 -145.15 -106.95
C THR A 39 84.54 -145.52 -105.59
N ASN A 40 84.90 -146.66 -104.99
CA ASN A 40 84.54 -146.97 -103.59
C ASN A 40 85.29 -146.06 -102.58
N GLU A 41 86.54 -145.69 -102.83
CA GLU A 41 87.27 -144.72 -101.99
C GLU A 41 86.64 -143.32 -102.09
N GLU A 42 86.27 -142.87 -103.29
CA GLU A 42 85.49 -141.64 -103.52
C GLU A 42 84.13 -141.65 -102.81
N LEU A 43 83.35 -142.74 -102.95
CA LEU A 43 82.06 -142.89 -102.28
C LEU A 43 82.18 -142.86 -100.75
N ASN A 44 83.25 -143.40 -100.17
CA ASN A 44 83.50 -143.30 -98.73
C ASN A 44 83.89 -141.88 -98.31
N SER A 45 84.64 -141.14 -99.12
CA SER A 45 84.92 -139.72 -98.90
C SER A 45 83.62 -138.89 -98.92
N ILE A 46 82.79 -139.05 -99.96
CA ILE A 46 81.48 -138.38 -100.10
C ILE A 46 80.56 -138.71 -98.92
N LYS A 47 80.56 -139.96 -98.44
CA LYS A 47 79.79 -140.41 -97.27
C LYS A 47 80.25 -139.74 -95.96
N ILE A 48 81.55 -139.50 -95.80
CA ILE A 48 82.09 -138.75 -94.65
C ILE A 48 81.67 -137.28 -94.75
N ASP A 49 81.81 -136.65 -95.91
CA ASP A 49 81.38 -135.27 -96.15
C ASP A 49 79.88 -135.05 -95.92
N LEU A 50 79.04 -135.98 -96.38
CA LEU A 50 77.59 -135.93 -96.14
C LEU A 50 77.25 -136.10 -94.66
N LYS A 51 77.97 -136.97 -93.93
CA LYS A 51 77.82 -137.12 -92.48
C LYS A 51 78.20 -135.83 -91.74
N ASN A 52 79.31 -135.21 -92.11
CA ASN A 52 79.79 -133.94 -91.53
C ASN A 52 78.83 -132.77 -91.84
N LYS A 53 78.25 -132.74 -93.05
CA LYS A 53 77.18 -131.78 -93.39
C LYS A 53 75.92 -132.01 -92.56
N LEU A 54 75.53 -133.26 -92.33
CA LEU A 54 74.36 -133.60 -91.51
C LEU A 54 74.55 -133.22 -90.04
N THR A 55 75.73 -133.46 -89.44
CA THR A 55 76.00 -132.98 -88.06
C THR A 55 75.95 -131.46 -87.99
N ASN A 56 76.61 -130.75 -88.92
CA ASN A 56 76.60 -129.29 -88.94
C ASN A 56 75.20 -128.69 -89.13
N LEU A 57 74.30 -129.38 -89.85
CA LEU A 57 72.89 -128.98 -89.99
C LEU A 57 72.08 -129.24 -88.72
N ASN A 58 72.33 -130.34 -88.00
CA ASN A 58 71.69 -130.61 -86.71
C ASN A 58 72.16 -129.59 -85.65
N ASP A 59 73.46 -129.31 -85.58
CA ASP A 59 74.06 -128.29 -84.71
C ASP A 59 73.53 -126.88 -85.00
N LEU A 60 73.06 -126.62 -86.23
CA LEU A 60 72.42 -125.36 -86.62
C LEU A 60 70.93 -125.35 -86.23
N LEU A 61 70.23 -126.48 -86.40
CA LEU A 61 68.84 -126.64 -85.99
C LEU A 61 68.68 -126.46 -84.48
N GLU A 62 69.51 -127.11 -83.67
CA GLU A 62 69.48 -126.98 -82.21
C GLU A 62 69.69 -125.52 -81.76
N LYS A 63 70.57 -124.76 -82.44
CA LYS A 63 70.76 -123.32 -82.18
C LYS A 63 69.55 -122.49 -82.59
N MET A 64 68.88 -122.82 -83.70
CA MET A 64 67.65 -122.13 -84.11
C MET A 64 66.48 -122.40 -83.15
N ASP A 65 66.37 -123.62 -82.63
CA ASP A 65 65.36 -123.97 -81.62
C ASP A 65 65.64 -123.24 -80.28
N GLN A 66 66.91 -123.16 -79.84
CA GLN A 66 67.32 -122.37 -78.68
C GLN A 66 67.03 -120.87 -78.87
N GLU A 67 67.35 -120.30 -80.04
CA GLU A 67 67.00 -118.90 -80.37
C GLU A 67 65.47 -118.67 -80.40
N TYR A 68 64.69 -119.66 -80.85
CA TYR A 68 63.23 -119.58 -80.87
C TYR A 68 62.65 -119.56 -79.44
N GLU A 69 63.12 -120.44 -78.56
CA GLU A 69 62.70 -120.46 -77.14
C GLU A 69 63.06 -119.16 -76.42
N ILE A 70 64.26 -118.60 -76.67
CA ILE A 70 64.66 -117.30 -76.12
C ILE A 70 63.68 -116.21 -76.58
N ARG A 71 63.41 -116.10 -77.89
CA ARG A 71 62.52 -115.06 -78.44
C ARG A 71 61.07 -115.20 -78.00
N ASP A 72 60.55 -116.42 -77.84
CA ASP A 72 59.20 -116.66 -77.31
C ASP A 72 59.11 -116.22 -75.83
N ASN A 73 60.14 -116.47 -75.04
CA ASN A 73 60.20 -115.98 -73.65
C ASN A 73 60.37 -114.45 -73.56
N GLU A 74 61.16 -113.82 -74.43
CA GLU A 74 61.22 -112.36 -74.57
C GLU A 74 59.86 -111.75 -74.98
N MET A 75 59.14 -112.40 -75.90
CA MET A 75 57.80 -112.00 -76.34
C MET A 75 56.76 -112.10 -75.21
N LYS A 76 56.78 -113.18 -74.40
CA LYS A 76 55.94 -113.33 -73.20
C LYS A 76 56.22 -112.22 -72.18
N ASN A 77 57.49 -111.96 -71.87
CA ASN A 77 57.90 -110.92 -70.94
C ASN A 77 57.46 -109.52 -71.42
N THR A 78 57.68 -109.21 -72.69
CA THR A 78 57.23 -107.96 -73.34
C THR A 78 55.71 -107.82 -73.28
N THR A 79 54.98 -108.91 -73.52
CA THR A 79 53.51 -108.95 -73.44
C THR A 79 52.99 -108.72 -72.01
N SER A 80 53.68 -109.20 -70.97
CA SER A 80 53.35 -108.86 -69.59
C SER A 80 53.57 -107.37 -69.34
N LEU A 81 54.77 -106.85 -69.67
CA LEU A 81 55.11 -105.45 -69.45
C LEU A 81 54.16 -104.47 -70.17
N ILE A 82 53.61 -104.85 -71.33
CA ILE A 82 52.57 -104.09 -72.02
C ILE A 82 51.26 -104.08 -71.23
N LYS A 83 50.80 -105.23 -70.72
CA LYS A 83 49.60 -105.31 -69.87
C LYS A 83 49.75 -104.52 -68.57
N ASP A 84 50.91 -104.64 -67.91
CA ASP A 84 51.21 -103.94 -66.66
C ASP A 84 51.20 -102.42 -66.88
N LYS A 85 51.76 -101.95 -68.01
CA LYS A 85 51.68 -100.54 -68.42
C LYS A 85 50.26 -100.10 -68.77
N GLN A 86 49.47 -100.92 -69.47
CA GLN A 86 48.06 -100.61 -69.78
C GLN A 86 47.22 -100.47 -68.50
N LEU A 87 47.44 -101.32 -67.50
CA LEU A 87 46.79 -101.21 -66.19
C LEU A 87 47.24 -99.96 -65.42
N ALA A 88 48.52 -99.58 -65.53
CA ALA A 88 49.03 -98.32 -64.94
C ALA A 88 48.44 -97.08 -65.64
N TYR A 89 48.37 -97.06 -66.97
CA TYR A 89 47.72 -95.98 -67.72
C TYR A 89 46.26 -95.82 -67.34
N LYS A 90 45.49 -96.92 -67.24
CA LYS A 90 44.10 -96.82 -66.81
C LYS A 90 43.95 -96.24 -65.40
N ARG A 91 44.80 -96.65 -64.44
CA ARG A 91 44.75 -96.06 -63.09
C ARG A 91 45.03 -94.56 -63.08
N LEU A 92 45.94 -94.09 -63.92
CA LEU A 92 46.23 -92.65 -64.07
C LEU A 92 45.07 -91.91 -64.78
N GLU A 93 44.36 -92.56 -65.70
CA GLU A 93 43.13 -92.04 -66.30
C GLU A 93 42.01 -91.93 -65.26
N ASP A 94 41.78 -92.98 -64.47
CA ASP A 94 40.83 -92.97 -63.35
C ASP A 94 41.19 -91.85 -62.32
N GLU A 95 42.47 -91.73 -61.92
CA GLU A 95 42.98 -90.70 -60.99
C GLU A 95 42.85 -89.27 -61.52
N VAL A 96 43.08 -89.04 -62.83
CA VAL A 96 42.88 -87.73 -63.46
C VAL A 96 41.40 -87.34 -63.46
N ASN A 97 40.48 -88.27 -63.71
CA ASN A 97 39.04 -87.99 -63.65
C ASN A 97 38.58 -87.61 -62.23
N ASP A 98 39.05 -88.32 -61.20
CA ASP A 98 38.77 -87.99 -59.80
C ASP A 98 39.29 -86.59 -59.42
N LEU A 99 40.50 -86.22 -59.88
CA LEU A 99 41.07 -84.87 -59.67
C LEU A 99 40.30 -83.77 -60.43
N GLU A 100 39.74 -84.06 -61.60
CA GLU A 100 38.85 -83.11 -62.30
C GLU A 100 37.52 -82.91 -61.56
N TYR A 101 36.94 -83.97 -60.96
CA TYR A 101 35.76 -83.84 -60.10
C TYR A 101 36.05 -83.07 -58.81
N GLU A 102 37.19 -83.28 -58.15
CA GLU A 102 37.59 -82.49 -56.97
C GLU A 102 37.75 -81.01 -57.32
N LYS A 103 38.48 -80.70 -58.39
CA LYS A 103 38.67 -79.35 -58.94
C LYS A 103 37.34 -78.65 -59.22
N GLU A 104 36.38 -79.34 -59.84
CA GLU A 104 35.07 -78.76 -60.14
C GLU A 104 34.24 -78.50 -58.86
N SER A 105 34.31 -79.39 -57.87
CA SER A 105 33.71 -79.18 -56.55
C SER A 105 34.31 -77.96 -55.83
N LEU A 106 35.64 -77.83 -55.85
CA LEU A 106 36.37 -76.69 -55.27
C LEU A 106 36.01 -75.36 -55.96
N ASN A 107 35.88 -75.33 -57.29
CA ASN A 107 35.41 -74.16 -58.02
C ASN A 107 34.02 -73.71 -57.55
N GLN A 108 33.07 -74.65 -57.42
CA GLN A 108 31.73 -74.34 -56.95
C GLN A 108 31.72 -73.82 -55.50
N ASP A 109 32.61 -74.30 -54.63
CA ASP A 109 32.73 -73.78 -53.26
C ASP A 109 33.41 -72.40 -53.20
N ILE A 110 34.39 -72.12 -54.08
CA ILE A 110 34.95 -70.79 -54.28
C ILE A 110 33.85 -69.80 -54.69
N ASP A 111 32.99 -70.15 -55.64
CA ASP A 111 31.88 -69.29 -56.06
C ASP A 111 30.86 -69.05 -54.93
N LYS A 112 30.47 -70.10 -54.20
CA LYS A 112 29.63 -69.95 -52.99
C LYS A 112 30.26 -69.04 -51.94
N MET A 113 31.60 -69.01 -51.82
CA MET A 113 32.32 -68.13 -50.90
C MET A 113 32.42 -66.69 -51.42
N ASN A 114 32.67 -66.49 -52.73
CA ASN A 114 32.65 -65.18 -53.38
C ASN A 114 31.28 -64.51 -53.23
N ASP A 115 30.20 -65.27 -53.39
CA ASP A 115 28.84 -64.77 -53.29
C ASP A 115 28.46 -64.40 -51.84
N LYS A 116 28.96 -65.16 -50.84
CA LYS A 116 28.88 -64.80 -49.41
C LYS A 116 29.68 -63.52 -49.10
N LEU A 117 30.90 -63.39 -49.62
CA LEU A 117 31.74 -62.20 -49.46
C LEU A 117 31.08 -60.96 -50.06
N LYS A 118 30.50 -61.07 -51.27
CA LYS A 118 29.75 -59.99 -51.93
C LYS A 118 28.56 -59.54 -51.07
N LYS A 119 27.76 -60.48 -50.54
CA LYS A 119 26.67 -60.18 -49.61
C LYS A 119 27.17 -59.45 -48.35
N LYS A 120 28.29 -59.89 -47.74
CA LYS A 120 28.87 -59.22 -46.56
C LYS A 120 29.48 -57.84 -46.83
N ARG A 121 30.04 -57.58 -48.01
CA ARG A 121 30.45 -56.22 -48.42
C ARG A 121 29.25 -55.28 -48.49
N ASN A 122 28.18 -55.70 -49.17
CA ASN A 122 26.95 -54.91 -49.28
C ASN A 122 26.23 -54.68 -47.93
N GLU A 123 26.39 -55.58 -46.96
CA GLU A 123 25.92 -55.38 -45.57
C GLU A 123 26.78 -54.32 -44.83
N LEU A 124 28.11 -54.38 -45.02
CA LEU A 124 29.07 -53.47 -44.39
C LEU A 124 28.95 -52.03 -44.93
N GLU A 125 28.82 -51.86 -46.25
CA GLU A 125 28.59 -50.56 -46.90
C GLU A 125 27.36 -49.84 -46.32
N LYS A 126 26.25 -50.59 -46.14
CA LYS A 126 25.03 -50.07 -45.49
C LYS A 126 25.25 -49.75 -44.01
N LEU A 127 26.10 -50.49 -43.31
CA LEU A 127 26.41 -50.21 -41.91
C LEU A 127 27.24 -48.93 -41.77
N GLU A 128 28.19 -48.70 -42.67
CA GLU A 128 28.94 -47.43 -42.74
C GLU A 128 28.05 -46.23 -43.08
N GLU A 129 27.14 -46.38 -44.04
CA GLU A 129 26.17 -45.33 -44.40
C GLU A 129 25.27 -44.98 -43.20
N ASN A 130 24.76 -46.00 -42.49
CA ASN A 130 24.00 -45.80 -41.27
C ASN A 130 24.84 -45.12 -40.16
N PHE A 131 26.12 -45.48 -40.02
CA PHE A 131 27.01 -44.85 -39.03
C PHE A 131 27.23 -43.36 -39.34
N LYS A 132 27.54 -43.01 -40.59
CA LYS A 132 27.69 -41.61 -41.06
C LYS A 132 26.40 -40.81 -40.82
N ASN A 133 25.24 -41.41 -41.08
CA ASN A 133 23.93 -40.79 -40.81
C ASN A 133 23.62 -40.61 -39.31
N VAL A 134 24.14 -41.46 -38.42
CA VAL A 134 24.05 -41.30 -36.96
C VAL A 134 25.01 -40.22 -36.46
N GLU A 135 26.24 -40.17 -36.98
CA GLU A 135 27.25 -39.16 -36.66
C GLU A 135 26.77 -37.73 -37.00
N ILE A 136 26.20 -37.53 -38.20
CA ILE A 136 25.59 -36.25 -38.61
C ILE A 136 24.49 -35.81 -37.63
N LYS A 137 23.59 -36.74 -37.24
CA LYS A 137 22.52 -36.45 -36.27
C LYS A 137 23.05 -36.15 -34.87
N LEU A 138 24.13 -36.80 -34.44
CA LEU A 138 24.77 -36.52 -33.16
C LEU A 138 25.32 -35.10 -33.12
N ILE A 139 25.99 -34.65 -34.19
CA ILE A 139 26.52 -33.29 -34.32
C ILE A 139 25.37 -32.25 -34.35
N GLN A 140 24.29 -32.52 -35.07
CA GLN A 140 23.08 -31.67 -35.09
C GLN A 140 22.48 -31.52 -33.68
N ASN A 141 22.23 -32.63 -32.99
CA ASN A 141 21.68 -32.62 -31.62
C ASN A 141 22.59 -31.88 -30.62
N GLN A 142 23.92 -31.98 -30.78
CA GLN A 142 24.88 -31.23 -29.95
C GLN A 142 24.81 -29.71 -30.19
N SER A 143 24.60 -29.28 -31.44
CA SER A 143 24.41 -27.86 -31.76
C SER A 143 23.09 -27.33 -31.19
N GLU A 144 21.98 -28.04 -31.39
CA GLU A 144 20.67 -27.65 -30.85
C GLU A 144 20.68 -27.58 -29.32
N LEU A 145 21.34 -28.53 -28.66
CA LEU A 145 21.55 -28.51 -27.20
C LEU A 145 22.37 -27.30 -26.75
N SER A 146 23.44 -26.95 -27.48
CA SER A 146 24.28 -25.78 -27.20
C SER A 146 23.48 -24.48 -27.27
N ASP A 147 22.67 -24.30 -28.31
CA ASP A 147 21.85 -23.09 -28.47
C ASP A 147 20.68 -23.02 -27.48
N SER A 148 20.10 -24.18 -27.13
CA SER A 148 19.11 -24.30 -26.05
C SER A 148 19.71 -23.89 -24.69
N MET A 149 20.93 -24.34 -24.36
CA MET A 149 21.64 -23.91 -23.14
C MET A 149 21.91 -22.41 -23.12
N LYS A 150 22.38 -21.82 -24.24
CA LYS A 150 22.60 -20.35 -24.35
C LYS A 150 21.30 -19.59 -24.07
N LYS A 151 20.19 -19.99 -24.69
CA LYS A 151 18.87 -19.37 -24.50
C LYS A 151 18.40 -19.47 -23.05
N ASN A 152 18.55 -20.64 -22.42
CA ASN A 152 18.20 -20.87 -21.03
C ASN A 152 19.01 -19.97 -20.08
N ASN A 153 20.32 -19.79 -20.33
CA ASN A 153 21.17 -18.88 -19.56
C ASN A 153 20.74 -17.41 -19.71
N SER A 154 20.35 -16.96 -20.91
CA SER A 154 19.80 -15.61 -21.10
C SER A 154 18.51 -15.41 -20.31
N THR A 155 17.54 -16.32 -20.43
CA THR A 155 16.28 -16.25 -19.68
C THR A 155 16.49 -16.37 -18.16
N ARG A 156 17.50 -17.10 -17.70
CA ARG A 156 17.91 -17.10 -16.30
C ARG A 156 18.36 -15.70 -15.84
N HIS A 157 19.22 -15.02 -16.59
CA HIS A 157 19.67 -13.67 -16.23
C HIS A 157 18.53 -12.63 -16.30
N GLU A 158 17.58 -12.78 -17.22
CA GLU A 158 16.34 -11.98 -17.25
C GLU A 158 15.51 -12.18 -15.96
N LEU A 159 15.39 -13.43 -15.48
CA LEU A 159 14.70 -13.76 -14.23
C LEU A 159 15.45 -13.26 -12.98
N GLU A 160 16.79 -13.30 -12.98
CA GLU A 160 17.63 -12.74 -11.90
C GLU A 160 17.41 -11.21 -11.79
N HIS A 161 17.48 -10.48 -12.91
CA HIS A 161 17.21 -9.04 -12.95
C HIS A 161 15.77 -8.68 -12.57
N LEU A 162 14.77 -9.46 -13.02
CA LEU A 162 13.37 -9.27 -12.61
C LEU A 162 13.17 -9.52 -11.10
N THR A 163 13.87 -10.51 -10.53
CA THR A 163 13.84 -10.79 -9.08
C THR A 163 14.42 -9.63 -8.27
N GLU A 164 15.49 -8.99 -8.76
CA GLU A 164 16.07 -7.79 -8.15
C GLU A 164 15.12 -6.59 -8.27
N THR A 165 14.53 -6.40 -9.45
CA THR A 165 13.51 -5.36 -9.70
C THR A 165 12.31 -5.50 -8.76
N ILE A 166 11.85 -6.72 -8.47
CA ILE A 166 10.74 -7.00 -7.54
C ILE A 166 11.12 -6.60 -6.11
N LYS A 167 12.29 -6.99 -5.60
CA LYS A 167 12.78 -6.58 -4.27
C LYS A 167 12.82 -5.06 -4.15
N ASP A 168 13.26 -4.37 -5.20
CA ASP A 168 13.35 -2.91 -5.24
C ASP A 168 11.97 -2.23 -5.16
N TYR A 169 10.93 -2.85 -5.74
CA TYR A 169 9.53 -2.44 -5.56
C TYR A 169 8.97 -2.78 -4.17
N GLU A 170 9.33 -3.92 -3.57
CA GLU A 170 8.93 -4.25 -2.19
C GLU A 170 9.47 -3.24 -1.17
N TYR A 171 10.72 -2.78 -1.32
CA TYR A 171 11.28 -1.73 -0.47
C TYR A 171 10.55 -0.40 -0.64
N LYS A 172 10.26 0.02 -1.88
CA LYS A 172 9.48 1.24 -2.17
C LYS A 172 8.06 1.15 -1.60
N LEU A 173 7.43 -0.03 -1.66
CA LEU A 173 6.09 -0.25 -1.12
C LEU A 173 6.08 -0.20 0.42
N LYS A 174 7.09 -0.78 1.09
CA LYS A 174 7.27 -0.67 2.56
C LYS A 174 7.42 0.78 3.02
N ASP A 175 8.25 1.57 2.32
CA ASP A 175 8.43 3.01 2.58
C ASP A 175 7.12 3.80 2.39
N LEU A 176 6.39 3.55 1.29
CA LEU A 176 5.08 4.18 1.04
C LEU A 176 4.04 3.79 2.09
N THR A 177 4.00 2.53 2.54
CA THR A 177 3.12 2.08 3.64
C THR A 177 3.44 2.81 4.94
N PHE A 178 4.72 2.93 5.32
CA PHE A 178 5.14 3.67 6.52
C PHE A 178 4.78 5.16 6.44
N LYS A 179 5.03 5.79 5.28
CA LYS A 179 4.64 7.19 5.01
C LYS A 179 3.13 7.37 5.11
N ASN A 180 2.33 6.41 4.63
CA ASN A 180 0.87 6.49 4.73
C ASN A 180 0.36 6.30 6.16
N GLN A 181 0.94 5.35 6.92
CA GLN A 181 0.64 5.18 8.35
C GLN A 181 0.94 6.45 9.17
N ASN A 182 2.03 7.16 8.87
CA ASN A 182 2.34 8.42 9.55
C ASN A 182 1.41 9.56 9.12
N LYS A 183 0.98 9.62 7.85
CA LYS A 183 -0.08 10.54 7.42
C LYS A 183 -1.41 10.26 8.13
N GLN A 184 -1.79 9.00 8.30
CA GLN A 184 -3.00 8.63 9.03
C GLN A 184 -2.95 9.13 10.48
N LYS A 185 -1.87 8.85 11.22
CA LYS A 185 -1.69 9.37 12.60
C LYS A 185 -1.81 10.90 12.69
N ILE A 186 -1.29 11.63 11.71
CA ILE A 186 -1.41 13.10 11.65
C ILE A 186 -2.85 13.53 11.37
N PHE A 187 -3.57 12.82 10.50
CA PHE A 187 -4.99 13.04 10.25
C PHE A 187 -5.84 12.76 11.50
N ASP A 188 -5.58 11.64 12.20
CA ASP A 188 -6.27 11.27 13.42
C ASP A 188 -6.09 12.35 14.50
N GLN A 189 -4.85 12.82 14.73
CA GLN A 189 -4.54 13.92 15.65
C GLN A 189 -5.15 15.27 15.25
N LEU A 190 -5.31 15.54 13.96
CA LEU A 190 -6.01 16.74 13.48
C LEU A 190 -7.52 16.62 13.69
N ASN A 191 -8.08 15.43 13.54
CA ASN A 191 -9.49 15.15 13.79
C ASN A 191 -9.83 15.24 15.29
N GLU A 192 -8.98 14.70 16.17
CA GLU A 192 -9.09 14.88 17.64
C GLU A 192 -9.13 16.38 18.00
N LYS A 193 -8.18 17.18 17.50
CA LYS A 193 -8.18 18.64 17.72
C LYS A 193 -9.38 19.36 17.13
N CYS A 194 -9.96 18.85 16.05
CA CYS A 194 -11.16 19.41 15.45
C CYS A 194 -12.38 19.15 16.34
N LEU A 195 -12.44 17.99 17.00
CA LEU A 195 -13.44 17.67 18.02
C LEU A 195 -13.23 18.54 19.28
N GLU A 196 -12.00 18.68 19.79
CA GLU A 196 -11.68 19.61 20.90
C GLU A 196 -12.19 21.03 20.61
N LYS A 197 -11.97 21.54 19.39
CA LYS A 197 -12.46 22.88 18.99
C LYS A 197 -13.96 22.96 18.72
N LYS A 198 -14.61 21.86 18.37
CA LYS A 198 -16.08 21.78 18.31
C LYS A 198 -16.68 21.83 19.72
N ASP A 199 -16.10 21.11 20.68
CA ASP A 199 -16.59 21.06 22.06
C ASP A 199 -16.32 22.40 22.78
N GLU A 200 -15.20 23.06 22.50
CA GLU A 200 -14.99 24.48 22.89
C GLU A 200 -16.07 25.40 22.31
N LEU A 201 -16.41 25.26 21.02
CA LEU A 201 -17.43 26.09 20.37
C LEU A 201 -18.81 25.88 21.00
N GLU A 202 -19.23 24.63 21.22
CA GLU A 202 -20.51 24.33 21.88
C GLU A 202 -20.56 24.90 23.31
N SER A 203 -19.44 24.92 24.04
CA SER A 203 -19.37 25.58 25.36
C SER A 203 -19.49 27.11 25.29
N LEU A 204 -18.95 27.74 24.24
CA LEU A 204 -19.06 29.18 23.99
C LEU A 204 -20.46 29.59 23.50
N GLU A 205 -21.15 28.72 22.76
CA GLU A 205 -22.55 28.93 22.37
C GLU A 205 -23.49 28.91 23.58
N VAL A 206 -23.27 28.00 24.54
CA VAL A 206 -24.00 28.00 25.83
C VAL A 206 -23.75 29.32 26.58
N TYR A 207 -22.50 29.74 26.74
CA TYR A 207 -22.15 30.98 27.46
C TYR A 207 -22.69 32.25 26.77
N LEU A 208 -22.76 32.26 25.43
CA LEU A 208 -23.42 33.32 24.68
C LEU A 208 -24.93 33.36 24.93
N GLU A 209 -25.58 32.21 25.06
CA GLU A 209 -27.01 32.15 25.37
C GLU A 209 -27.28 32.55 26.84
N GLU A 210 -26.38 32.25 27.78
CA GLU A 210 -26.43 32.76 29.15
C GLU A 210 -26.36 34.30 29.18
N ILE A 211 -25.33 34.92 28.60
CA ILE A 211 -25.18 36.38 28.49
C ILE A 211 -26.41 37.02 27.79
N LYS A 212 -26.93 36.37 26.75
CA LYS A 212 -28.14 36.81 26.03
C LYS A 212 -29.39 36.78 26.90
N ASN A 213 -29.51 35.82 27.82
CA ASN A 213 -30.59 35.78 28.81
C ASN A 213 -30.40 36.81 29.93
N GLU A 214 -29.17 37.04 30.40
CA GLU A 214 -28.84 38.12 31.35
C GLU A 214 -29.21 39.48 30.77
N TYR A 215 -28.75 39.81 29.56
CA TYR A 215 -29.09 41.05 28.85
C TYR A 215 -30.61 41.23 28.69
N GLN A 216 -31.37 40.17 28.39
CA GLN A 216 -32.83 40.27 28.32
C GLN A 216 -33.47 40.50 29.70
N ASN A 217 -32.86 40.05 30.80
CA ASN A 217 -33.32 40.33 32.15
C ASN A 217 -32.96 41.75 32.60
N GLU A 218 -31.73 42.22 32.36
CA GLU A 218 -31.34 43.62 32.57
C GLU A 218 -32.25 44.57 31.78
N LYS A 219 -32.56 44.25 30.51
CA LYS A 219 -33.47 45.03 29.66
C LYS A 219 -34.90 45.10 30.24
N LYS A 220 -35.41 44.03 30.86
CA LYS A 220 -36.69 44.04 31.59
C LYS A 220 -36.59 44.92 32.84
N GLN A 221 -35.52 44.82 33.62
CA GLN A 221 -35.28 45.65 34.81
C GLN A 221 -35.19 47.14 34.43
N LEU A 222 -34.44 47.48 33.38
CA LEU A 222 -34.30 48.84 32.88
C LEU A 222 -35.63 49.41 32.38
N SER A 223 -36.47 48.58 31.74
CA SER A 223 -37.84 48.97 31.39
C SER A 223 -38.72 49.21 32.63
N ALA A 224 -38.61 48.38 33.68
CA ALA A 224 -39.29 48.61 34.94
C ALA A 224 -38.84 49.92 35.62
N ILE A 225 -37.52 50.19 35.66
CA ILE A 225 -36.95 51.43 36.18
C ILE A 225 -37.42 52.65 35.36
N GLN A 226 -37.48 52.57 34.03
CA GLN A 226 -38.02 53.64 33.18
C GLN A 226 -39.51 53.90 33.47
N ASN A 227 -40.31 52.87 33.72
CA ASN A 227 -41.70 53.01 34.11
C ASN A 227 -41.84 53.65 35.51
N GLU A 228 -40.99 53.29 36.47
CA GLU A 228 -41.01 53.89 37.81
C GLU A 228 -40.54 55.36 37.79
N LEU A 229 -39.50 55.67 37.02
CA LEU A 229 -39.04 57.03 36.75
C LEU A 229 -40.14 57.87 36.09
N SER A 230 -40.94 57.27 35.20
CA SER A 230 -42.10 57.93 34.56
C SER A 230 -43.20 58.27 35.59
N LYS A 231 -43.50 57.36 36.53
CA LYS A 231 -44.41 57.65 37.66
C LYS A 231 -43.85 58.75 38.58
N GLN A 232 -42.57 58.66 38.97
CA GLN A 232 -41.93 59.67 39.81
C GLN A 232 -41.93 61.05 39.14
N LYS A 233 -41.70 61.11 37.82
CA LYS A 233 -41.75 62.35 37.05
C LYS A 233 -43.16 62.96 37.00
N LYS A 234 -44.20 62.14 36.85
CA LYS A 234 -45.59 62.60 36.99
C LYS A 234 -45.86 63.17 38.39
N CYS A 235 -45.47 62.44 39.44
CA CYS A 235 -45.61 62.90 40.82
C CYS A 235 -44.84 64.21 41.09
N TYR A 236 -43.66 64.39 40.48
CA TYR A 236 -42.92 65.64 40.52
C TYR A 236 -43.64 66.80 39.82
N ASP A 237 -44.20 66.58 38.61
CA ASP A 237 -44.96 67.63 37.91
C ASP A 237 -46.32 67.93 38.59
N GLU A 238 -46.93 66.96 39.28
CA GLU A 238 -48.07 67.14 40.19
C GLU A 238 -47.69 67.99 41.42
N LEU A 239 -46.58 67.67 42.10
CA LEU A 239 -46.07 68.47 43.23
C LEU A 239 -45.70 69.89 42.80
N LYS A 240 -45.08 70.05 41.62
CA LYS A 240 -44.69 71.33 41.02
C LYS A 240 -45.89 72.19 40.62
N SER A 241 -46.95 71.58 40.08
CA SER A 241 -48.20 72.30 39.79
C SER A 241 -48.97 72.66 41.06
N LYS A 242 -48.97 71.79 42.08
CA LYS A 242 -49.50 72.07 43.43
C LYS A 242 -48.73 73.16 44.17
N ASN A 243 -47.41 73.24 43.98
CA ASN A 243 -46.59 74.34 44.49
C ASN A 243 -46.92 75.66 43.76
N LYS A 244 -47.16 75.60 42.44
CA LYS A 244 -47.59 76.75 41.64
C LYS A 244 -48.98 77.28 42.03
N SER A 245 -49.91 76.44 42.51
CA SER A 245 -51.17 76.91 43.08
C SER A 245 -51.00 77.46 44.51
N LEU A 246 -50.12 76.88 45.33
CA LEU A 246 -49.77 77.42 46.65
C LEU A 246 -49.21 78.84 46.57
N ASN A 247 -48.29 79.13 45.63
CA ASN A 247 -47.77 80.48 45.44
C ASN A 247 -48.87 81.50 45.08
N LYS A 248 -49.86 81.13 44.27
CA LYS A 248 -50.99 82.02 43.96
C LYS A 248 -51.80 82.40 45.20
N SER A 249 -52.13 81.43 46.05
CA SER A 249 -52.82 81.71 47.31
C SER A 249 -51.95 82.43 48.34
N LEU A 250 -50.63 82.53 48.11
CA LEU A 250 -49.72 83.34 48.90
C LEU A 250 -49.70 84.79 48.38
N GLU A 251 -49.63 85.00 47.06
CA GLU A 251 -49.82 86.30 46.39
C GLU A 251 -51.17 86.96 46.77
N GLU A 252 -52.25 86.18 46.82
CA GLU A 252 -53.59 86.63 47.27
C GLU A 252 -53.60 87.05 48.77
N ASN A 253 -52.80 86.39 49.62
CA ASN A 253 -52.67 86.76 51.03
C ASN A 253 -51.80 88.02 51.23
N GLU A 254 -50.76 88.22 50.42
CA GLU A 254 -49.97 89.45 50.45
C GLU A 254 -50.79 90.67 50.01
N LEU A 255 -51.66 90.51 49.01
CA LEU A 255 -52.59 91.55 48.58
C LEU A 255 -53.60 91.92 49.69
N ASN A 256 -54.18 90.92 50.37
CA ASN A 256 -55.07 91.15 51.52
C ASN A 256 -54.35 91.80 52.72
N SER A 257 -53.10 91.39 52.99
CA SER A 257 -52.23 91.98 54.02
C SER A 257 -51.97 93.47 53.76
N LYS A 258 -51.78 93.86 52.49
CA LYS A 258 -51.58 95.25 52.08
C LYS A 258 -52.84 96.10 52.31
N ASN A 259 -53.99 95.64 51.81
CA ASN A 259 -55.29 96.33 51.99
C ASN A 259 -55.62 96.58 53.48
N LEU A 260 -55.15 95.70 54.38
CA LEU A 260 -55.38 95.83 55.82
C LEU A 260 -54.54 96.95 56.48
N ARG A 261 -53.37 97.29 55.92
CA ARG A 261 -52.54 98.42 56.38
C ARG A 261 -53.14 99.76 55.99
N ASP A 262 -53.54 99.89 54.72
CA ASP A 262 -54.07 101.13 54.16
C ASP A 262 -55.31 101.60 54.96
N LEU A 263 -56.20 100.64 55.33
CA LEU A 263 -57.34 100.87 56.23
C LEU A 263 -56.93 101.20 57.68
N GLN A 264 -55.82 100.67 58.20
CA GLN A 264 -55.31 101.01 59.53
C GLN A 264 -54.76 102.45 59.59
N GLU A 265 -54.08 102.91 58.54
CA GLU A 265 -53.58 104.29 58.48
C GLU A 265 -54.73 105.30 58.34
N GLU A 266 -55.72 105.02 57.49
CA GLU A 266 -56.93 105.85 57.37
C GLU A 266 -57.71 105.96 58.70
N ALA A 267 -57.84 104.86 59.44
CA ALA A 267 -58.49 104.84 60.75
C ALA A 267 -57.72 105.67 61.80
N ASN A 268 -56.39 105.60 61.81
CA ASN A 268 -55.54 106.38 62.72
C ASN A 268 -55.59 107.89 62.41
N GLU A 269 -55.64 108.27 61.13
CA GLU A 269 -55.72 109.67 60.73
C GLU A 269 -57.09 110.31 61.03
N LYS A 270 -58.18 109.54 60.85
CA LYS A 270 -59.53 109.93 61.31
C LYS A 270 -59.57 110.12 62.83
N ARG A 271 -58.87 109.28 63.61
CA ARG A 271 -58.85 109.36 65.07
C ARG A 271 -58.19 110.65 65.58
N ARG A 272 -57.02 111.02 65.03
CA ARG A 272 -56.35 112.30 65.33
C ARG A 272 -57.23 113.54 65.11
N LYS A 273 -58.18 113.49 64.17
CA LYS A 273 -59.15 114.57 63.91
C LYS A 273 -60.25 114.66 64.97
N ILE A 274 -60.57 113.56 65.67
CA ILE A 274 -61.53 113.57 66.79
C ILE A 274 -60.87 114.25 68.00
N ASP A 275 -59.66 113.83 68.38
CA ASP A 275 -58.90 114.40 69.50
C ASP A 275 -58.75 115.94 69.38
N GLN A 276 -58.57 116.45 68.15
CA GLN A 276 -58.48 117.89 67.85
C GLN A 276 -59.80 118.66 67.92
N LEU A 277 -60.94 117.98 67.73
CA LEU A 277 -62.27 118.57 67.84
C LEU A 277 -62.76 118.58 69.29
N GLU A 278 -62.50 117.52 70.04
CA GLU A 278 -62.85 117.42 71.47
C GLU A 278 -62.16 118.51 72.30
N ASN A 279 -60.85 118.71 72.10
CA ASN A 279 -60.11 119.80 72.74
C ASN A 279 -60.68 121.20 72.43
N LYS A 280 -61.09 121.44 71.18
CA LYS A 280 -61.72 122.72 70.77
C LYS A 280 -63.10 122.90 71.38
N LEU A 281 -63.85 121.82 71.58
CA LEU A 281 -65.16 121.86 72.21
C LEU A 281 -65.02 122.22 73.70
N GLU A 282 -64.15 121.53 74.44
CA GLU A 282 -63.93 121.78 75.87
C GLU A 282 -63.39 123.20 76.14
N GLN A 283 -62.52 123.71 75.26
CA GLN A 283 -62.03 125.09 75.35
C GLN A 283 -63.18 126.11 75.18
N LYS A 284 -64.13 125.85 74.27
CA LYS A 284 -65.31 126.71 74.08
C LYS A 284 -66.35 126.60 75.20
N THR A 285 -66.51 125.44 75.84
CA THR A 285 -67.39 125.29 77.00
C THR A 285 -66.93 126.20 78.15
N LYS A 286 -65.63 126.21 78.46
CA LYS A 286 -65.06 127.01 79.56
C LYS A 286 -65.14 128.52 79.32
N GLU A 287 -64.99 128.97 78.08
CA GLU A 287 -65.29 130.36 77.70
C GLU A 287 -66.76 130.74 77.95
N PHE A 288 -67.69 129.82 77.62
CA PHE A 288 -69.14 130.06 77.76
C PHE A 288 -69.58 130.08 79.22
N GLU A 289 -69.03 129.19 80.05
CA GLU A 289 -69.26 129.16 81.51
C GLU A 289 -68.84 130.48 82.17
N HIS A 290 -67.65 131.00 81.83
CA HIS A 290 -67.16 132.26 82.37
C HIS A 290 -68.06 133.45 81.98
N LEU A 291 -68.45 133.54 80.71
CA LEU A 291 -69.30 134.60 80.18
C LEU A 291 -70.73 134.56 80.78
N ASN A 292 -71.24 133.36 81.08
CA ASN A 292 -72.53 133.18 81.74
C ASN A 292 -72.49 133.62 83.23
N GLN A 293 -71.35 133.43 83.89
CA GLN A 293 -71.13 133.92 85.25
C GLN A 293 -71.11 135.46 85.30
N ASP A 294 -70.43 136.09 84.34
CA ASP A 294 -70.41 137.55 84.20
C ASP A 294 -71.82 138.11 83.90
N TYR A 295 -72.62 137.41 83.09
CA TYR A 295 -74.01 137.80 82.81
C TYR A 295 -74.90 137.80 84.07
N LEU A 296 -74.75 136.80 84.94
CA LEU A 296 -75.50 136.70 86.20
C LEU A 296 -75.14 137.84 87.17
N ASN A 297 -73.85 138.12 87.36
CA ASN A 297 -73.39 139.23 88.19
C ASN A 297 -73.97 140.58 87.71
N ASN A 298 -73.94 140.82 86.39
CA ASN A 298 -74.52 142.02 85.79
C ASN A 298 -76.04 142.14 86.01
N GLN A 299 -76.81 141.02 86.03
CA GLN A 299 -78.24 141.08 86.34
C GLN A 299 -78.54 141.52 87.77
N GLU A 300 -77.73 141.12 88.76
CA GLU A 300 -77.95 141.53 90.15
C GLU A 300 -77.61 143.01 90.40
N GLU A 301 -76.56 143.53 89.76
CA GLU A 301 -76.31 144.98 89.74
C GLU A 301 -77.46 145.76 89.08
N LEU A 302 -77.97 145.28 87.95
CA LEU A 302 -79.08 145.93 87.23
C LEU A 302 -80.37 145.90 88.06
N ARG A 303 -80.62 144.84 88.83
CA ARG A 303 -81.71 144.75 89.83
C ARG A 303 -81.53 145.77 90.96
N LEU A 304 -80.33 145.93 91.50
CA LEU A 304 -80.01 146.94 92.52
C LEU A 304 -80.17 148.38 92.01
N ILE A 305 -79.81 148.64 90.75
CA ILE A 305 -80.03 149.94 90.10
C ILE A 305 -81.53 150.20 89.92
N LYS A 306 -82.31 149.21 89.48
CA LYS A 306 -83.76 149.37 89.23
C LYS A 306 -84.55 149.70 90.50
N ILE A 307 -84.15 149.14 91.66
CA ILE A 307 -84.72 149.47 92.97
C ILE A 307 -84.43 150.94 93.35
N LYS A 308 -83.23 151.47 93.03
CA LYS A 308 -82.90 152.88 93.27
C LYS A 308 -83.65 153.84 92.34
N LEU A 309 -83.98 153.39 91.12
CA LEU A 309 -84.69 154.18 90.11
C LEU A 309 -86.17 154.38 90.45
N ASN A 310 -86.86 153.32 90.87
CA ASN A 310 -88.26 153.41 91.34
C ASN A 310 -88.42 154.42 92.50
N ASN A 311 -87.45 154.46 93.42
CA ASN A 311 -87.43 155.41 94.56
C ASN A 311 -87.17 156.87 94.16
N LEU A 312 -86.85 157.16 92.89
CA LEU A 312 -86.65 158.51 92.35
C LEU A 312 -87.83 158.96 91.47
N GLU A 313 -88.45 158.06 90.70
CA GLU A 313 -89.62 158.42 89.88
C GLU A 313 -90.87 158.70 90.73
N GLU A 314 -90.99 158.13 91.94
CA GLU A 314 -92.07 158.47 92.87
C GLU A 314 -92.02 159.94 93.37
N VAL A 315 -90.90 160.64 93.15
CA VAL A 315 -90.71 162.07 93.44
C VAL A 315 -91.09 162.98 92.25
N LEU A 316 -91.13 162.47 91.02
CA LEU A 316 -91.32 163.26 89.79
C LEU A 316 -92.75 163.17 89.22
N LYS A 317 -93.75 163.23 90.12
CA LYS A 317 -95.17 163.07 89.79
C LYS A 317 -95.96 164.39 89.63
N ASP A 318 -95.28 165.48 89.29
CA ASP A 318 -95.88 166.84 89.28
C ASP A 318 -95.84 167.60 87.93
N GLN A 319 -95.07 167.17 86.91
CA GLN A 319 -94.94 167.95 85.65
C GLN A 319 -94.82 167.13 84.34
N VAL A 320 -95.74 167.45 83.40
CA VAL A 320 -95.62 167.44 81.92
C VAL A 320 -95.63 166.10 81.13
N ASP A 321 -96.79 165.83 80.53
CA ASP A 321 -97.11 165.48 79.12
C ASP A 321 -96.33 164.46 78.24
N HIS A 322 -97.13 163.53 77.67
CA HIS A 322 -97.17 163.05 76.27
C HIS A 322 -95.99 162.29 75.55
N HIS A 323 -96.32 161.05 75.15
CA HIS A 323 -96.13 160.39 73.83
C HIS A 323 -94.83 159.64 73.37
N ASP A 324 -95.08 158.38 72.92
CA ASP A 324 -94.64 157.69 71.68
C ASP A 324 -93.32 156.85 71.49
N ARG A 325 -93.54 155.55 71.15
CA ARG A 325 -92.90 154.66 70.11
C ARG A 325 -91.55 153.90 70.31
N PHE A 326 -91.64 152.54 70.33
CA PHE A 326 -90.98 151.48 69.49
C PHE A 326 -89.41 151.40 69.31
N PRO A 327 -88.77 150.33 68.73
CA PRO A 327 -89.11 148.88 68.52
C PRO A 327 -87.96 147.79 68.71
N SER A 328 -88.34 146.49 68.74
CA SER A 328 -87.68 145.28 68.13
C SER A 328 -86.50 144.41 68.72
N ALA A 329 -86.73 143.07 68.78
CA ALA A 329 -85.90 141.89 68.35
C ALA A 329 -84.87 141.06 69.22
N ARG A 330 -84.86 139.71 68.98
CA ARG A 330 -83.84 138.60 69.19
C ARG A 330 -83.85 137.65 70.46
N GLN A 331 -83.14 136.49 70.32
CA GLN A 331 -82.70 135.42 71.30
C GLN A 331 -83.67 134.27 71.73
N SER A 332 -83.27 133.19 72.47
CA SER A 332 -82.40 132.00 72.12
C SER A 332 -82.19 130.91 73.24
N VAL A 333 -82.01 129.59 72.92
CA VAL A 333 -81.22 128.51 73.66
C VAL A 333 -81.89 127.90 74.97
N ASN A 334 -81.63 126.70 75.63
CA ASN A 334 -80.51 125.70 75.79
C ASN A 334 -80.89 124.23 76.32
N GLN A 335 -79.91 123.27 76.33
CA GLN A 335 -79.61 122.10 77.27
C GLN A 335 -80.54 120.83 77.53
N PRO A 336 -80.09 119.67 78.14
CA PRO A 336 -78.75 118.93 78.22
C PRO A 336 -78.66 117.32 78.29
N ILE A 337 -77.46 116.71 77.99
CA ILE A 337 -76.77 115.36 78.39
C ILE A 337 -77.33 113.92 77.99
N SER A 338 -76.72 112.67 78.08
CA SER A 338 -75.38 112.04 78.48
C SER A 338 -75.10 110.50 78.10
N SER A 339 -73.82 109.99 78.13
CA SER A 339 -73.26 108.61 78.51
C SER A 339 -73.30 107.28 77.62
N LEU A 340 -72.60 106.08 77.76
CA LEU A 340 -71.24 105.54 78.27
C LEU A 340 -70.94 103.96 78.07
N LEU A 341 -69.69 103.50 77.68
CA LEU A 341 -68.85 102.23 78.01
C LEU A 341 -69.25 100.72 77.60
N ILE A 342 -68.50 99.53 77.62
CA ILE A 342 -67.05 98.99 77.64
C ILE A 342 -66.79 97.40 77.37
N THR A 343 -65.83 96.98 76.47
CA THR A 343 -64.72 95.89 76.36
C THR A 343 -64.82 94.26 76.43
N PRO A 344 -63.73 93.35 76.42
CA PRO A 344 -63.57 92.11 75.51
C PRO A 344 -62.81 90.79 76.04
N ASN A 345 -62.30 89.80 75.20
CA ASN A 345 -60.94 89.07 75.20
C ASN A 345 -60.71 87.80 74.23
N ILE A 346 -59.54 87.07 74.25
CA ILE A 346 -58.89 86.21 73.16
C ILE A 346 -57.99 84.98 73.62
N ARG A 347 -57.76 83.84 72.85
CA ARG A 347 -56.43 83.05 72.65
C ARG A 347 -56.38 81.71 71.77
N LYS A 348 -55.24 80.93 71.78
CA LYS A 348 -54.63 79.99 70.73
C LYS A 348 -54.27 78.48 71.18
N PRO A 349 -53.13 77.76 70.81
CA PRO A 349 -52.88 76.75 69.68
C PRO A 349 -52.04 75.40 69.95
N MET A 350 -51.66 74.63 68.87
CA MET A 350 -50.34 73.88 68.55
C MET A 350 -50.04 72.31 68.58
N VAL A 351 -49.43 71.79 67.46
CA VAL A 351 -48.20 70.89 67.23
C VAL A 351 -48.10 69.33 67.53
N GLY A 352 -47.31 68.56 66.70
CA GLY A 352 -46.85 67.13 66.85
C GLY A 352 -45.80 66.62 65.78
N SER A 353 -45.13 65.44 65.92
CA SER A 353 -43.92 64.99 65.12
C SER A 353 -43.56 63.45 65.03
N CYS A 354 -42.45 63.06 64.32
CA CYS A 354 -41.59 61.81 64.39
C CYS A 354 -41.99 60.49 63.65
N ASN A 355 -41.15 59.45 63.32
CA ASN A 355 -39.67 59.20 63.15
C ASN A 355 -39.31 57.81 62.46
N GLU A 356 -38.05 57.65 61.94
CA GLU A 356 -37.14 56.41 61.82
C GLU A 356 -37.54 55.10 61.03
N SER A 357 -36.72 54.02 60.80
CA SER A 357 -35.27 53.77 60.40
C SER A 357 -34.89 52.24 60.36
N LEU A 358 -34.01 51.67 59.47
CA LEU A 358 -33.27 50.34 59.60
C LEU A 358 -32.38 49.83 58.39
N GLU A 359 -31.33 49.00 58.64
CA GLU A 359 -30.52 48.21 57.66
C GLU A 359 -29.71 47.02 58.30
N SER A 360 -29.29 45.99 57.52
CA SER A 360 -28.09 45.08 57.63
C SER A 360 -28.25 43.55 57.73
N GLN A 361 -27.50 42.79 56.88
CA GLN A 361 -26.97 41.40 57.04
C GLN A 361 -26.37 40.90 55.69
N ASN A 362 -25.06 40.58 55.57
CA ASN A 362 -24.57 39.73 54.42
C ASN A 362 -23.11 39.16 54.43
N GLU A 363 -22.22 39.40 55.40
CA GLU A 363 -20.77 39.06 55.23
C GLU A 363 -20.36 37.57 55.42
N SER A 364 -21.30 36.66 55.69
CA SER A 364 -20.96 35.27 56.05
C SER A 364 -20.65 34.36 54.85
N MET A 365 -21.47 34.38 53.80
CA MET A 365 -21.47 33.31 52.77
C MET A 365 -20.21 33.31 51.88
N LEU A 366 -19.61 34.48 51.65
CA LEU A 366 -18.56 34.69 50.66
C LEU A 366 -17.23 33.95 50.99
N ARG A 367 -17.04 33.49 52.23
CA ARG A 367 -15.80 32.81 52.66
C ARG A 367 -15.83 31.29 52.39
N ASP A 368 -16.98 30.65 52.62
CA ASP A 368 -17.16 29.21 52.39
C ASP A 368 -17.06 28.83 50.91
N GLU A 369 -17.59 29.69 50.04
CA GLU A 369 -17.61 29.46 48.60
C GLU A 369 -16.18 29.51 47.99
N GLN A 370 -15.35 30.44 48.48
CA GLN A 370 -13.93 30.53 48.10
C GLN A 370 -13.08 29.36 48.62
N MET A 371 -13.46 28.72 49.73
CA MET A 371 -12.81 27.49 50.21
C MET A 371 -13.09 26.32 49.27
N ARG A 372 -14.37 26.05 48.96
CA ARG A 372 -14.78 24.93 48.09
C ARG A 372 -14.16 25.01 46.69
N ALA A 373 -14.06 26.21 46.12
CA ALA A 373 -13.39 26.44 44.84
C ALA A 373 -11.91 26.00 44.85
N ARG A 374 -11.19 26.25 45.96
CA ARG A 374 -9.77 25.88 46.11
C ARG A 374 -9.57 24.37 46.28
N GLU A 375 -10.43 23.71 47.05
CA GLU A 375 -10.38 22.25 47.23
C GLU A 375 -10.68 21.50 45.92
N SER A 376 -11.68 21.97 45.16
CA SER A 376 -12.00 21.44 43.83
C SER A 376 -10.82 21.55 42.85
N LEU A 377 -10.18 22.72 42.81
CA LEU A 377 -9.01 22.95 41.95
C LEU A 377 -7.82 22.06 42.35
N ALA A 378 -7.52 21.96 43.65
CA ALA A 378 -6.44 21.11 44.17
C ALA A 378 -6.65 19.64 43.79
N LYS A 379 -7.89 19.13 43.90
CA LYS A 379 -8.23 17.76 43.53
C LYS A 379 -8.07 17.51 42.02
N SER A 380 -8.51 18.45 41.18
CA SER A 380 -8.30 18.39 39.72
C SER A 380 -6.82 18.31 39.32
N PHE A 381 -5.93 19.02 40.03
CA PHE A 381 -4.48 18.89 39.84
C PHE A 381 -3.95 17.52 40.30
N GLN A 382 -4.40 17.02 41.46
CA GLN A 382 -4.00 15.71 41.98
C GLN A 382 -4.37 14.58 40.99
N ASP A 383 -5.59 14.57 40.48
CA ASP A 383 -6.08 13.53 39.55
C ASP A 383 -5.33 13.55 38.20
N LYS A 384 -5.01 14.75 37.69
CA LYS A 384 -4.15 14.89 36.49
C LYS A 384 -2.73 14.37 36.73
N LEU A 385 -2.15 14.60 37.91
CA LEU A 385 -0.81 14.13 38.26
C LEU A 385 -0.77 12.60 38.36
N MET A 386 -1.76 11.98 39.03
CA MET A 386 -1.92 10.52 39.09
C MET A 386 -2.15 9.89 37.70
N SER A 387 -2.87 10.56 36.81
CA SER A 387 -3.05 10.12 35.42
C SER A 387 -1.73 10.12 34.64
N LEU A 388 -0.92 11.18 34.81
CA LEU A 388 0.40 11.31 34.18
C LEU A 388 1.36 10.20 34.64
N GLU A 389 1.36 9.84 35.93
CA GLU A 389 2.17 8.75 36.45
C GLU A 389 1.75 7.38 35.90
N ARG A 390 0.44 7.10 35.79
CA ARG A 390 -0.07 5.88 35.15
C ARG A 390 0.39 5.75 33.70
N SER A 391 0.29 6.84 32.93
CA SER A 391 0.76 6.90 31.53
C SER A 391 2.28 6.67 31.43
N LYS A 392 3.06 7.26 32.34
CA LYS A 392 4.52 7.05 32.44
C LYS A 392 4.86 5.58 32.72
N ILE A 393 4.14 4.91 33.63
CA ILE A 393 4.32 3.49 33.94
C ILE A 393 3.96 2.62 32.73
N GLN A 394 2.81 2.88 32.08
CA GLN A 394 2.38 2.14 30.89
C GLN A 394 3.40 2.28 29.74
N THR A 395 3.96 3.47 29.54
CA THR A 395 5.00 3.75 28.54
C THR A 395 6.30 3.01 28.84
N LYS A 396 6.70 2.92 30.12
CA LYS A 396 7.86 2.12 30.55
C LYS A 396 7.67 0.64 30.26
N ASN A 397 6.49 0.09 30.56
CA ASN A 397 6.20 -1.33 30.35
C ASN A 397 6.21 -1.69 28.85
N ILE A 398 5.72 -0.80 27.97
CA ILE A 398 5.80 -0.96 26.51
C ILE A 398 7.26 -0.91 26.03
N LEU A 399 8.10 -0.04 26.61
CA LEU A 399 9.53 0.01 26.27
C LEU A 399 10.28 -1.26 26.70
N GLU A 400 9.89 -1.89 27.80
CA GLU A 400 10.50 -3.14 28.29
C GLU A 400 10.06 -4.37 27.47
N SER A 401 8.80 -4.46 27.03
CA SER A 401 8.37 -5.53 26.12
C SER A 401 8.98 -5.40 24.71
N LEU A 402 9.14 -4.19 24.19
CA LEU A 402 9.85 -3.96 22.92
C LEU A 402 11.32 -4.38 22.97
N LYS A 403 11.99 -4.22 24.12
CA LYS A 403 13.38 -4.70 24.31
C LYS A 403 13.48 -6.23 24.33
N LEU A 404 12.54 -6.91 24.96
CA LEU A 404 12.48 -8.39 24.94
C LEU A 404 12.31 -8.91 23.51
N ASN A 405 11.34 -8.37 22.78
CA ASN A 405 11.09 -8.72 21.38
C ASN A 405 12.32 -8.46 20.47
N LEU A 406 13.11 -7.42 20.75
CA LEU A 406 14.34 -7.12 19.99
C LEU A 406 15.41 -8.20 20.24
N ASN A 407 15.64 -8.58 21.49
CA ASN A 407 16.59 -9.65 21.85
C ASN A 407 16.22 -10.99 21.18
N ASP A 408 14.92 -11.34 21.13
CA ASP A 408 14.45 -12.57 20.48
C ASP A 408 14.71 -12.53 18.95
N ILE A 409 14.53 -11.38 18.31
CA ILE A 409 14.85 -11.18 16.89
C ILE A 409 16.36 -11.27 16.63
N GLU A 410 17.20 -10.72 17.51
CA GLU A 410 18.66 -10.83 17.42
C GLU A 410 19.12 -12.29 17.59
N LEU A 411 18.54 -13.03 18.55
CA LEU A 411 18.82 -14.44 18.78
C LEU A 411 18.40 -15.32 17.58
N LEU A 412 17.24 -15.05 16.97
CA LEU A 412 16.77 -15.74 15.77
C LEU A 412 17.67 -15.43 14.57
N THR A 413 18.06 -14.16 14.40
CA THR A 413 19.00 -13.73 13.35
C THR A 413 20.35 -14.45 13.49
N ALA A 414 20.93 -14.48 14.70
CA ALA A 414 22.19 -15.16 14.98
C ALA A 414 22.11 -16.68 14.68
N ASN A 415 21.03 -17.35 15.11
CA ASN A 415 20.81 -18.76 14.81
C ASN A 415 20.66 -19.05 13.31
N ASN A 416 20.01 -18.15 12.56
CA ASN A 416 19.87 -18.30 11.12
C ASN A 416 21.19 -18.06 10.37
N ILE A 417 21.99 -17.07 10.79
CA ILE A 417 23.34 -16.86 10.26
C ILE A 417 24.21 -18.09 10.51
N TYR A 418 24.22 -18.63 11.74
CA TYR A 418 24.97 -19.84 12.09
C TYR A 418 24.60 -21.02 11.18
N LYS A 419 23.29 -21.29 11.02
CA LYS A 419 22.79 -22.35 10.11
C LYS A 419 23.22 -22.17 8.66
N ILE A 420 23.24 -20.93 8.15
CA ILE A 420 23.69 -20.64 6.78
C ILE A 420 25.18 -20.95 6.67
N THR A 421 26.00 -20.46 7.61
CA THR A 421 27.45 -20.71 7.62
C THR A 421 27.81 -22.20 7.76
N SER A 422 27.01 -22.99 8.49
CA SER A 422 27.20 -24.43 8.63
C SER A 422 26.63 -25.27 7.48
N ILE A 423 26.08 -24.63 6.45
CA ILE A 423 25.68 -25.24 5.16
C ILE A 423 26.66 -24.86 4.05
N THR A 424 27.38 -23.73 4.20
CA THR A 424 28.40 -23.25 3.25
C THR A 424 29.84 -23.65 3.63
N SER A 425 30.01 -24.49 4.64
CA SER A 425 31.31 -24.99 5.14
C SER A 425 31.34 -26.51 5.13
#